data_AF-A0A820VDB8-F1
#
_entry.id   AF-A0A820VDB8-F1
#
_cell.length_a   1.000
_cell.length_b   1.000
_cell.length_c   1.000
_cell.angle_alpha   90.00
_cell.angle_beta   90.00
_cell.angle_gamma   90.00
#
_symmetry.space_group_name_H-M   'P 1'
#
loop_
_entity.id
_entity.type
_entity.pdbx_description
1 polymer ?
#
loop_
_entity_poly.entity_id
_entity_poly.type
_entity_poly.pdbx_seq_one_letter_code
_entity_poly.pdbx_strand_id
1 'polypeptide(L)'
;MSVVEPIYTNNNNNNNSRSMKLMIAGIGIGILITITILGLVIATFVKVNNGSSNQSTSTPSLNSVLADSIRIDDVMNHLKELQRIATANNENRAVSTIGFNQTLDYITNTLAIETNYKVSKQFFSIRQFALDGIPILISSINDVTKTYTYSTDLTAADFYHIKFSTGANFSDFMPLTAIPNVGCSDDDWQNANPPVAGRVVLVKRGICAFEDKGALAAKHDAAAILIYNDGATPDRVSPIAIGLGQQNNLSALFLSSSVGQELANAAQNPSNNASVQLIIQVKNFPLSPIGNICADTPTGDPTQTIVVGSHSDSVETGPGINDNGSGSAANLGLALALAGLFQTSTHEKYKYRVRFCWWGAEEIGLLGADYHVKQAKINTAVGERLDDYLVNLNYDMLGSPNYIFGIYDGRTANNNTPVHALPGSNKVTAVYQDWFTKQKLPWTYTDFSGRSDYGPFLAEGIVAGGLFSGGDDVKSAKERNYYDEMLGQGMGGIAGAIHDPCYHQACDSIQNINVFAFEKMVQAAAYVLEYLARQDDLKGWLYPEGRSLGLKNRLSQRKYNSINEYFGMPYL
;
A
#
# COMPACT_ATOMS: atom_id res chain seq x y z
N MET A 1 18.95 -14.54 49.36
CA MET A 1 17.91 -14.64 50.40
C MET A 1 17.49 -16.10 50.48
N SER A 2 17.29 -16.59 51.69
CA SER A 2 17.13 -18.00 52.05
C SER A 2 15.92 -18.69 51.41
N VAL A 3 16.10 -19.99 51.20
CA VAL A 3 15.11 -21.06 50.97
C VAL A 3 13.97 -20.98 51.99
N VAL A 4 12.70 -21.12 51.54
CA VAL A 4 11.62 -21.92 52.17
C VAL A 4 10.46 -22.11 51.16
N GLU A 5 10.22 -23.36 50.75
CA GLU A 5 8.88 -23.96 50.45
C GLU A 5 8.44 -24.73 51.72
N PRO A 6 7.20 -25.28 51.89
CA PRO A 6 6.03 -25.42 50.98
C PRO A 6 4.67 -25.17 51.71
N ILE A 7 3.52 -25.53 51.10
CA ILE A 7 2.50 -26.47 51.66
C ILE A 7 1.26 -26.57 50.74
N TYR A 8 0.95 -27.81 50.36
CA TYR A 8 -0.32 -28.31 49.82
C TYR A 8 -1.43 -28.34 50.89
N THR A 9 -2.69 -28.07 50.53
CA THR A 9 -3.82 -28.92 50.98
C THR A 9 -4.94 -28.98 49.96
N ASN A 10 -5.43 -30.21 49.80
CA ASN A 10 -6.56 -30.66 49.02
C ASN A 10 -7.75 -30.81 49.99
N ASN A 11 -8.98 -30.49 49.59
CA ASN A 11 -10.15 -31.17 50.19
C ASN A 11 -11.42 -31.09 49.34
N ASN A 12 -11.93 -32.30 49.09
CA ASN A 12 -13.24 -32.64 48.56
C ASN A 12 -14.39 -32.14 49.45
N ASN A 13 -15.57 -31.86 48.88
CA ASN A 13 -16.74 -32.75 48.99
C ASN A 13 -18.08 -32.10 48.52
N ASN A 14 -18.73 -32.84 47.62
CA ASN A 14 -20.13 -33.32 47.64
C ASN A 14 -21.36 -32.40 47.45
N ASN A 15 -22.16 -32.89 46.48
CA ASN A 15 -23.60 -33.19 46.53
C ASN A 15 -24.65 -32.08 46.32
N ASN A 16 -25.34 -32.14 45.17
CA ASN A 16 -26.72 -32.65 45.04
C ASN A 16 -27.24 -32.37 43.60
N SER A 17 -27.44 -33.38 42.74
CA SER A 17 -28.69 -34.15 42.57
C SER A 17 -29.95 -33.31 42.31
N ARG A 18 -30.47 -33.35 41.08
CA ARG A 18 -31.83 -33.87 40.83
C ARG A 18 -32.09 -34.22 39.36
N SER A 19 -32.64 -35.41 39.19
CA SER A 19 -33.13 -36.08 38.00
C SER A 19 -34.65 -35.89 37.84
N MET A 20 -35.17 -36.01 36.61
CA MET A 20 -36.32 -36.84 36.20
C MET A 20 -36.71 -36.50 34.75
N LYS A 21 -36.45 -37.40 33.80
CA LYS A 21 -37.35 -38.43 33.24
C LYS A 21 -38.52 -37.85 32.42
N LEU A 22 -38.48 -37.96 31.08
CA LEU A 22 -38.91 -39.09 30.22
C LEU A 22 -40.43 -39.21 30.07
N MET A 23 -40.95 -39.06 28.85
CA MET A 23 -41.95 -39.97 28.29
C MET A 23 -42.00 -39.93 26.76
N ILE A 24 -42.33 -41.09 26.20
CA ILE A 24 -42.19 -41.59 24.83
C ILE A 24 -43.60 -41.89 24.28
N ALA A 25 -43.68 -42.07 22.95
CA ALA A 25 -44.71 -42.75 22.14
C ALA A 25 -45.88 -41.88 21.63
N GLY A 26 -46.39 -42.03 20.40
CA GLY A 26 -46.12 -43.01 19.34
C GLY A 26 -47.11 -42.85 18.17
N ILE A 27 -46.62 -43.17 16.96
CA ILE A 27 -47.20 -44.10 15.94
C ILE A 27 -48.62 -43.88 15.37
N GLY A 28 -48.73 -43.96 14.03
CA GLY A 28 -49.94 -44.43 13.29
C GLY A 28 -50.32 -43.54 12.10
N ILE A 29 -49.84 -43.78 10.87
CA ILE A 29 -50.41 -44.65 9.80
C ILE A 29 -51.71 -44.11 9.16
N GLY A 30 -51.62 -43.70 7.88
CA GLY A 30 -52.33 -44.40 6.79
C GLY A 30 -53.49 -43.73 6.02
N ILE A 31 -53.28 -43.60 4.70
CA ILE A 31 -54.15 -44.10 3.59
C ILE A 31 -55.17 -43.15 2.90
N LEU A 32 -54.77 -42.71 1.69
CA LEU A 32 -55.38 -42.82 0.34
C LEU A 32 -56.71 -42.13 -0.12
N ILE A 33 -56.63 -41.67 -1.40
CA ILE A 33 -57.57 -41.82 -2.57
C ILE A 33 -58.48 -40.63 -2.98
N THR A 34 -58.09 -39.88 -4.05
CA THR A 34 -58.72 -39.72 -5.42
C THR A 34 -59.73 -38.56 -5.59
N ILE A 35 -60.01 -37.87 -6.72
CA ILE A 35 -59.73 -37.98 -8.18
C ILE A 35 -60.07 -36.64 -8.92
N THR A 36 -59.27 -36.28 -9.95
CA THR A 36 -59.47 -35.55 -11.26
C THR A 36 -60.26 -34.23 -11.45
N ILE A 37 -59.71 -33.33 -12.31
CA ILE A 37 -60.10 -32.99 -13.74
C ILE A 37 -59.17 -31.84 -14.23
N LEU A 38 -58.23 -32.07 -15.16
CA LEU A 38 -58.24 -31.87 -16.64
C LEU A 38 -58.14 -30.41 -17.16
N GLY A 39 -57.12 -30.15 -17.99
CA GLY A 39 -56.99 -28.93 -18.80
C GLY A 39 -55.70 -28.89 -19.63
N LEU A 40 -55.67 -29.62 -20.75
CA LEU A 40 -54.63 -29.57 -21.79
C LEU A 40 -54.66 -28.22 -22.53
N VAL A 41 -53.49 -27.61 -22.77
CA VAL A 41 -53.19 -26.88 -24.02
C VAL A 41 -51.76 -27.19 -24.44
N ILE A 42 -51.62 -27.91 -25.55
CA ILE A 42 -50.38 -28.12 -26.29
C ILE A 42 -50.29 -26.97 -27.30
N ALA A 43 -49.21 -26.18 -27.24
CA ALA A 43 -48.80 -25.31 -28.33
C ALA A 43 -47.32 -25.59 -28.65
N THR A 44 -47.13 -26.20 -29.81
CA THR A 44 -45.88 -26.50 -30.49
C THR A 44 -45.09 -25.21 -30.77
N PHE A 45 -43.84 -25.14 -30.30
CA PHE A 45 -42.84 -24.25 -30.88
C PHE A 45 -41.66 -25.04 -31.41
N VAL A 46 -41.46 -24.87 -32.72
CA VAL A 46 -40.38 -25.37 -33.55
C VAL A 46 -39.05 -24.87 -33.00
N LYS A 47 -38.13 -25.80 -32.74
CA LYS A 47 -36.75 -25.51 -32.35
C LYS A 47 -35.99 -25.03 -33.61
N VAL A 48 -35.93 -23.73 -33.81
CA VAL A 48 -35.01 -23.11 -34.77
C VAL A 48 -33.62 -23.12 -34.13
N ASN A 49 -32.74 -23.96 -34.67
CA ASN A 49 -31.30 -23.91 -34.40
C ASN A 49 -30.75 -22.58 -34.93
N ASN A 50 -30.65 -21.57 -34.06
CA ASN A 50 -29.69 -20.49 -34.26
C ASN A 50 -28.42 -20.88 -33.50
N GLY A 51 -27.35 -21.13 -34.25
CA GLY A 51 -26.03 -21.35 -33.73
C GLY A 51 -25.54 -20.10 -33.01
N SER A 52 -25.67 -20.10 -31.68
CA SER A 52 -24.84 -19.27 -30.82
C SER A 52 -23.65 -20.13 -30.42
N SER A 53 -22.48 -19.78 -30.94
CA SER A 53 -21.20 -20.30 -30.48
C SER A 53 -21.08 -20.07 -28.98
N ASN A 54 -21.33 -21.12 -28.19
CA ASN A 54 -20.87 -21.17 -26.80
C ASN A 54 -19.34 -21.07 -26.85
N GLN A 55 -18.80 -19.87 -26.63
CA GLN A 55 -17.42 -19.73 -26.19
C GLN A 55 -17.35 -20.38 -24.82
N SER A 56 -16.93 -21.64 -24.82
CA SER A 56 -16.41 -22.31 -23.64
C SER A 56 -15.21 -21.48 -23.17
N THR A 57 -15.39 -20.64 -22.15
CA THR A 57 -14.28 -20.05 -21.41
C THR A 57 -13.55 -21.19 -20.73
N SER A 58 -12.53 -21.75 -21.38
CA SER A 58 -11.66 -22.73 -20.75
C SER A 58 -10.95 -22.04 -19.59
N THR A 59 -11.32 -22.40 -18.36
CA THR A 59 -10.52 -22.05 -17.18
C THR A 59 -9.12 -22.62 -17.38
N PRO A 60 -8.04 -21.82 -17.34
CA PRO A 60 -6.68 -22.34 -17.47
C PRO A 60 -6.40 -23.46 -16.47
N SER A 61 -5.56 -24.41 -16.87
CA SER A 61 -5.20 -25.60 -16.08
C SER A 61 -4.67 -25.23 -14.68
N LEU A 62 -4.96 -26.07 -13.68
CA LEU A 62 -4.53 -25.88 -12.28
C LEU A 62 -3.00 -25.90 -12.06
N ASN A 63 -2.23 -26.47 -12.98
CA ASN A 63 -0.77 -26.55 -12.84
C ASN A 63 -0.14 -25.33 -13.52
N SER A 64 0.36 -24.38 -12.72
CA SER A 64 1.15 -23.26 -13.22
C SER A 64 2.61 -23.68 -13.32
N VAL A 65 3.09 -23.81 -14.56
CA VAL A 65 4.49 -24.13 -14.84
C VAL A 65 5.41 -23.04 -14.31
N LEU A 66 4.98 -21.77 -14.34
CA LEU A 66 5.75 -20.66 -13.78
C LEU A 66 5.86 -20.80 -12.25
N ALA A 67 4.76 -21.02 -11.54
CA ALA A 67 4.80 -21.20 -10.08
C ALA A 67 5.65 -22.41 -9.67
N ASP A 68 5.54 -23.52 -10.39
CA ASP A 68 6.33 -24.75 -10.14
C ASP A 68 7.82 -24.56 -10.44
N SER A 69 8.18 -23.59 -11.29
CA SER A 69 9.58 -23.27 -11.62
C SER A 69 10.28 -22.37 -10.60
N ILE A 70 9.53 -21.74 -9.70
CA ILE A 70 10.11 -20.85 -8.68
C ILE A 70 10.89 -21.66 -7.65
N ARG A 71 12.18 -21.35 -7.54
CA ARG A 71 13.06 -21.84 -6.46
C ARG A 71 13.31 -20.71 -5.47
N ILE A 72 12.83 -20.87 -4.24
CA ILE A 72 12.99 -19.84 -3.20
C ILE A 72 14.45 -19.49 -2.92
N ASP A 73 15.37 -20.46 -3.02
CA ASP A 73 16.80 -20.21 -2.84
C ASP A 73 17.36 -19.18 -3.83
N ASP A 74 16.88 -19.20 -5.07
CA ASP A 74 17.32 -18.24 -6.10
C ASP A 74 16.81 -16.83 -5.78
N VAL A 75 15.54 -16.73 -5.36
CA VAL A 75 14.94 -15.45 -4.92
C VAL A 75 15.66 -14.91 -3.67
N MET A 76 15.97 -15.78 -2.71
CA MET A 76 16.73 -15.42 -1.51
C MET A 76 18.16 -14.98 -1.82
N ASN A 77 18.76 -15.44 -2.91
CA ASN A 77 20.09 -14.97 -3.32
C ASN A 77 20.03 -13.52 -3.83
N HIS A 78 18.99 -13.14 -4.57
CA HIS A 78 18.76 -11.73 -4.91
C HIS A 78 18.58 -10.89 -3.66
N LEU A 79 17.81 -11.38 -2.68
CA LEU A 79 17.55 -10.67 -1.44
C LEU A 79 18.81 -10.47 -0.59
N LYS A 80 19.68 -11.49 -0.51
CA LYS A 80 21.01 -11.39 0.12
C LYS A 80 21.90 -10.36 -0.57
N GLU A 81 21.82 -10.25 -1.89
CA GLU A 81 22.59 -9.24 -2.62
C GLU A 81 22.08 -7.82 -2.34
N LEU A 82 20.76 -7.64 -2.24
CA LEU A 82 20.20 -6.37 -1.77
C LEU A 82 20.67 -6.04 -0.35
N GLN A 83 20.68 -7.01 0.58
CA GLN A 83 21.29 -6.81 1.91
C GLN A 83 22.76 -6.42 1.83
N ARG A 84 23.55 -7.08 0.98
CA ARG A 84 24.97 -6.76 0.80
C ARG A 84 25.15 -5.32 0.30
N ILE A 85 24.31 -4.88 -0.63
CA ILE A 85 24.30 -3.50 -1.14
C ILE A 85 23.94 -2.53 0.00
N ALA A 86 22.91 -2.81 0.79
CA ALA A 86 22.53 -1.96 1.92
C ALA A 86 23.69 -1.82 2.94
N THR A 87 24.26 -2.94 3.37
CA THR A 87 25.38 -2.98 4.32
C THR A 87 26.61 -2.23 3.81
N ALA A 88 26.90 -2.29 2.50
CA ALA A 88 27.99 -1.54 1.90
C ALA A 88 27.75 -0.02 1.81
N ASN A 89 26.50 0.43 2.04
CA ASN A 89 26.06 1.81 1.88
C ASN A 89 25.30 2.30 3.12
N ASN A 90 25.88 2.11 4.30
CA ASN A 90 25.38 2.60 5.58
C ASN A 90 24.03 1.98 5.98
N GLU A 91 23.87 0.68 5.75
CA GLU A 91 22.69 -0.11 6.09
C GLU A 91 21.39 0.41 5.47
N ASN A 92 21.45 1.01 4.27
CA ASN A 92 20.24 1.39 3.54
C ASN A 92 20.45 1.43 2.02
N ARG A 93 19.33 1.46 1.30
CA ARG A 93 19.25 1.61 -0.16
C ARG A 93 18.27 2.75 -0.48
N ALA A 94 18.28 3.78 0.35
CA ALA A 94 17.33 4.87 0.26
C ALA A 94 17.51 5.67 -1.03
N VAL A 95 16.41 6.23 -1.53
CA VAL A 95 16.44 7.09 -2.72
C VAL A 95 17.59 8.11 -2.65
N SER A 96 18.28 8.32 -3.77
CA SER A 96 19.43 9.23 -3.88
C SER A 96 20.71 8.84 -3.13
N THR A 97 20.77 7.63 -2.58
CA THR A 97 22.02 7.07 -2.04
C THR A 97 22.78 6.27 -3.09
N ILE A 98 24.05 5.96 -2.79
CA ILE A 98 24.84 5.02 -3.60
C ILE A 98 24.21 3.62 -3.55
N GLY A 99 23.64 3.21 -2.42
CA GLY A 99 22.98 1.91 -2.26
C GLY A 99 21.77 1.74 -3.18
N PHE A 100 20.97 2.80 -3.37
CA PHE A 100 19.89 2.80 -4.35
C PHE A 100 20.40 2.62 -5.78
N ASN A 101 21.41 3.39 -6.19
CA ASN A 101 21.98 3.26 -7.53
C ASN A 101 22.59 1.87 -7.78
N GLN A 102 23.29 1.31 -6.80
CA GLN A 102 23.82 -0.06 -6.87
C GLN A 102 22.72 -1.11 -6.95
N THR A 103 21.57 -0.89 -6.29
CA THR A 103 20.38 -1.75 -6.43
C THR A 103 19.88 -1.76 -7.88
N LEU A 104 19.73 -0.57 -8.47
CA LEU A 104 19.30 -0.43 -9.86
C LEU A 104 20.30 -1.09 -10.83
N ASP A 105 21.60 -0.90 -10.61
CA ASP A 105 22.64 -1.52 -11.42
C ASP A 105 22.63 -3.04 -11.30
N TYR A 106 22.47 -3.59 -10.10
CA TYR A 106 22.33 -5.02 -9.88
C TYR A 106 21.16 -5.61 -10.70
N ILE A 107 19.96 -5.06 -10.53
CA ILE A 107 18.76 -5.52 -11.25
C ILE A 107 18.96 -5.42 -12.76
N THR A 108 19.45 -4.27 -13.25
CA THR A 108 19.70 -4.05 -14.69
C THR A 108 20.68 -5.08 -15.25
N ASN A 109 21.80 -5.28 -14.56
CA ASN A 109 22.87 -6.16 -15.02
C ASN A 109 22.42 -7.63 -14.99
N THR A 110 21.73 -8.06 -13.94
CA THR A 110 21.17 -9.42 -13.88
C THR A 110 20.20 -9.67 -15.02
N LEU A 111 19.26 -8.75 -15.28
CA LEU A 111 18.34 -8.89 -16.41
C LEU A 111 19.06 -8.93 -17.76
N ALA A 112 20.08 -8.09 -17.96
CA ALA A 112 20.84 -8.06 -19.21
C ALA A 112 21.68 -9.32 -19.45
N ILE A 113 22.14 -9.98 -18.39
CA ILE A 113 22.95 -11.20 -18.46
C ILE A 113 22.07 -12.44 -18.62
N GLU A 114 20.99 -12.55 -17.83
CA GLU A 114 20.22 -13.78 -17.66
C GLU A 114 18.96 -13.84 -18.55
N THR A 115 18.63 -12.75 -19.25
CA THR A 115 17.44 -12.68 -20.10
C THR A 115 17.73 -12.03 -21.46
N ASN A 116 16.78 -12.16 -22.38
CA ASN A 116 16.73 -11.40 -23.63
C ASN A 116 15.68 -10.29 -23.59
N TYR A 117 15.29 -9.83 -22.39
CA TYR A 117 14.26 -8.81 -22.22
C TYR A 117 14.76 -7.44 -22.66
N LYS A 118 13.84 -6.59 -23.14
CA LYS A 118 14.17 -5.21 -23.46
C LYS A 118 14.15 -4.40 -22.16
N VAL A 119 15.32 -4.16 -21.59
CA VAL A 119 15.49 -3.34 -20.38
C VAL A 119 15.52 -1.85 -20.74
N SER A 120 14.75 -1.06 -20.00
CA SER A 120 14.64 0.39 -20.14
C SER A 120 14.79 1.06 -18.77
N LYS A 121 15.40 2.24 -18.76
CA LYS A 121 15.53 3.09 -17.57
C LYS A 121 14.74 4.38 -17.80
N GLN A 122 13.91 4.75 -16.84
CA GLN A 122 13.20 6.03 -16.85
C GLN A 122 13.76 6.89 -15.73
N PHE A 123 14.22 8.09 -16.05
CA PHE A 123 14.72 9.02 -15.04
C PHE A 123 13.74 10.16 -14.83
N PHE A 124 13.57 10.54 -13.57
CA PHE A 124 12.83 11.73 -13.16
C PHE A 124 13.58 12.44 -12.04
N SER A 125 13.26 13.69 -11.78
CA SER A 125 13.95 14.50 -10.79
C SER A 125 13.09 14.75 -9.56
N ILE A 126 13.70 14.65 -8.38
CA ILE A 126 13.07 14.98 -7.11
C ILE A 126 13.73 16.22 -6.48
N ARG A 127 12.94 17.01 -5.75
CA ARG A 127 13.47 18.06 -4.88
C ARG A 127 14.15 17.40 -3.69
N GLN A 128 15.41 17.75 -3.51
CA GLN A 128 16.19 17.38 -2.33
C GLN A 128 16.39 18.60 -1.46
N PHE A 129 16.26 18.40 -0.15
CA PHE A 129 16.44 19.44 0.83
C PHE A 129 16.84 18.82 2.17
N ALA A 130 17.48 19.62 3.01
CA ALA A 130 17.73 19.30 4.41
C ALA A 130 17.41 20.53 5.26
N LEU A 131 17.09 20.30 6.53
CA LEU A 131 17.08 21.38 7.51
C LEU A 131 18.49 21.95 7.64
N ASP A 132 18.58 23.28 7.67
CA ASP A 132 19.82 24.03 7.85
C ASP A 132 19.79 24.79 9.17
N GLY A 133 19.45 24.07 10.24
CA GLY A 133 19.20 24.63 11.57
C GLY A 133 18.00 24.01 12.25
N ILE A 134 17.89 24.21 13.57
CA ILE A 134 16.73 23.78 14.35
C ILE A 134 15.56 24.72 14.05
N PRO A 135 14.41 24.22 13.57
CA PRO A 135 13.22 25.04 13.37
C PRO A 135 12.77 25.71 14.68
N ILE A 136 12.23 26.93 14.57
CA ILE A 136 11.73 27.70 15.71
C ILE A 136 10.23 27.92 15.54
N LEU A 137 9.47 27.58 16.59
CA LEU A 137 8.06 27.90 16.73
C LEU A 137 7.84 28.57 18.08
N ILE A 138 7.30 29.79 18.06
CA ILE A 138 6.93 30.55 19.25
C ILE A 138 5.51 31.06 19.06
N SER A 139 4.62 30.81 20.01
CA SER A 139 3.28 31.42 20.00
C SER A 139 3.23 32.66 20.87
N SER A 140 2.33 33.60 20.54
CA SER A 140 1.87 34.67 21.40
C SER A 140 0.35 34.59 21.51
N ILE A 141 -0.16 34.50 22.74
CA ILE A 141 -1.59 34.56 23.05
C ILE A 141 -1.78 35.68 24.06
N ASN A 142 -2.41 36.78 23.65
CA ASN A 142 -2.60 37.97 24.49
C ASN A 142 -1.27 38.45 25.11
N ASP A 143 -0.24 38.56 24.27
CA ASP A 143 1.12 39.00 24.60
C ASP A 143 1.92 38.07 25.54
N VAL A 144 1.36 36.90 25.89
CA VAL A 144 2.10 35.84 26.58
C VAL A 144 2.75 34.93 25.55
N THR A 145 4.07 34.88 25.56
CA THR A 145 4.84 34.07 24.61
C THR A 145 5.20 32.71 25.18
N LYS A 146 5.25 31.70 24.30
CA LYS A 146 5.67 30.33 24.62
C LYS A 146 6.48 29.76 23.47
N THR A 147 7.67 29.26 23.78
CA THR A 147 8.55 28.55 22.84
C THR A 147 8.31 27.06 22.94
N TYR A 148 8.26 26.38 21.81
CA TYR A 148 8.04 24.94 21.73
C TYR A 148 9.34 24.20 21.40
N THR A 149 9.42 22.93 21.80
CA THR A 149 10.59 22.09 21.58
C THR A 149 10.51 21.31 20.27
N TYR A 150 11.48 21.54 19.38
CA TYR A 150 11.78 20.64 18.26
C TYR A 150 12.67 19.48 18.74
N SER A 151 12.34 18.25 18.34
CA SER A 151 13.17 17.06 18.60
C SER A 151 12.95 16.01 17.50
N THR A 152 13.99 15.24 17.18
CA THR A 152 13.89 14.05 16.31
C THR A 152 13.38 12.83 17.07
N ASP A 153 13.48 12.83 18.40
CA ASP A 153 12.67 11.97 19.26
C ASP A 153 11.26 12.56 19.36
N LEU A 154 10.35 12.00 18.56
CA LEU A 154 8.96 12.43 18.45
C LEU A 154 8.20 12.34 19.78
N THR A 155 8.61 11.46 20.70
CA THR A 155 7.94 11.34 22.01
C THR A 155 8.27 12.51 22.93
N ALA A 156 9.42 13.16 22.73
CA ALA A 156 9.87 14.34 23.45
C ALA A 156 9.61 15.66 22.70
N ALA A 157 9.11 15.61 21.46
CA ALA A 157 8.89 16.77 20.61
C ALA A 157 7.51 17.42 20.86
N ASP A 158 7.48 18.75 20.96
CA ASP A 158 6.24 19.52 20.82
C ASP A 158 5.81 19.63 19.36
N PHE A 159 6.79 19.68 18.45
CA PHE A 159 6.57 19.73 17.02
C PHE A 159 7.73 19.13 16.22
N TYR A 160 7.43 18.74 14.99
CA TYR A 160 8.36 18.17 14.03
C TYR A 160 8.21 18.86 12.67
N HIS A 161 9.28 18.83 11.88
CA HIS A 161 9.26 19.43 10.54
C HIS A 161 8.53 18.50 9.57
N ILE A 162 7.72 19.04 8.67
CA ILE A 162 7.07 18.22 7.64
C ILE A 162 7.98 18.11 6.42
N LYS A 163 8.18 16.89 5.90
CA LYS A 163 8.92 16.65 4.66
C LYS A 163 8.27 17.40 3.52
N PHE A 164 9.09 18.01 2.67
CA PHE A 164 8.69 18.91 1.58
C PHE A 164 8.15 20.28 2.05
N SER A 165 8.30 20.63 3.32
CA SER A 165 8.14 22.02 3.80
C SER A 165 9.16 22.96 3.14
N THR A 166 8.71 24.16 2.76
CA THR A 166 9.63 25.24 2.40
C THR A 166 10.20 25.93 3.64
N GLY A 167 11.26 26.72 3.45
CA GLY A 167 11.77 27.59 4.51
C GLY A 167 10.81 28.73 4.84
N ALA A 168 10.84 29.18 6.10
CA ALA A 168 10.08 30.31 6.62
C ALA A 168 11.00 31.24 7.41
N ASN A 169 10.72 32.54 7.36
CA ASN A 169 11.39 33.54 8.19
C ASN A 169 10.37 34.55 8.72
N PHE A 170 9.38 34.07 9.46
CA PHE A 170 8.37 34.89 10.11
C PHE A 170 8.91 35.36 11.46
N SER A 171 9.77 36.37 11.41
CA SER A 171 10.33 37.01 12.61
C SER A 171 9.29 37.85 13.36
N ASP A 172 8.26 38.32 12.67
CA ASP A 172 7.09 38.94 13.30
C ASP A 172 6.02 37.89 13.62
N PHE A 173 5.18 38.18 14.62
CA PHE A 173 4.08 37.31 14.99
C PHE A 173 2.98 37.32 13.91
N MET A 174 2.88 36.22 13.17
CA MET A 174 1.86 35.99 12.16
C MET A 174 0.57 35.49 12.81
N PRO A 175 -0.59 36.07 12.50
CA PRO A 175 -1.82 35.70 13.15
C PRO A 175 -2.30 34.30 12.72
N LEU A 176 -2.94 33.59 13.64
CA LEU A 176 -3.43 32.22 13.42
C LEU A 176 -4.86 32.20 12.88
N THR A 177 -5.19 31.13 12.16
CA THR A 177 -6.56 30.71 11.81
C THR A 177 -6.71 29.21 12.01
N ALA A 178 -7.70 28.79 12.79
CA ALA A 178 -8.04 27.37 12.90
C ALA A 178 -9.01 26.97 11.78
N ILE A 179 -8.70 25.88 11.08
CA ILE A 179 -9.57 25.35 10.03
C ILE A 179 -10.66 24.47 10.68
N PRO A 180 -11.95 24.71 10.38
CA PRO A 180 -13.06 23.88 10.79
C PRO A 180 -12.89 22.39 10.47
N ASN A 181 -13.59 21.57 11.26
CA ASN A 181 -13.62 20.10 11.11
C ASN A 181 -12.21 19.51 11.10
N VAL A 182 -11.81 18.94 9.97
CA VAL A 182 -10.48 18.37 9.72
C VAL A 182 -9.87 18.91 8.42
N GLY A 183 -10.43 19.95 7.81
CA GLY A 183 -9.85 20.56 6.59
C GLY A 183 -9.77 19.63 5.38
N CYS A 184 -10.69 18.67 5.24
CA CYS A 184 -10.67 17.69 4.15
C CYS A 184 -11.52 18.12 2.95
N SER A 185 -12.38 19.12 3.11
CA SER A 185 -13.22 19.67 2.05
C SER A 185 -12.87 21.13 1.81
N ASP A 186 -13.07 21.63 0.58
CA ASP A 186 -12.86 23.04 0.27
C ASP A 186 -13.71 23.98 1.14
N ASP A 187 -14.92 23.52 1.50
CA ASP A 187 -15.86 24.25 2.35
C ASP A 187 -15.30 24.48 3.75
N ASP A 188 -14.48 23.56 4.29
CA ASP A 188 -13.83 23.76 5.60
C ASP A 188 -12.97 25.03 5.57
N TRP A 189 -12.24 25.26 4.48
CA TRP A 189 -11.33 26.38 4.32
C TRP A 189 -12.06 27.69 4.02
N GLN A 190 -13.11 27.64 3.18
CA GLN A 190 -13.96 28.80 2.90
C GLN A 190 -14.70 29.31 4.14
N ASN A 191 -15.10 28.40 5.04
CA ASN A 191 -15.81 28.73 6.27
C ASN A 191 -14.89 29.03 7.46
N ALA A 192 -13.57 29.07 7.26
CA ALA A 192 -12.65 29.43 8.32
C ALA A 192 -12.82 30.89 8.76
N ASN A 193 -12.83 31.12 10.07
CA ASN A 193 -12.99 32.44 10.67
C ASN A 193 -11.98 32.60 11.82
N PRO A 194 -11.02 33.54 11.75
CA PRO A 194 -10.80 34.52 10.66
C PRO A 194 -10.41 33.88 9.30
N PRO A 195 -10.61 34.57 8.15
CA PRO A 195 -10.29 34.04 6.81
C PRO A 195 -8.84 33.63 6.63
N VAL A 196 -8.57 32.65 5.77
CA VAL A 196 -7.26 31.96 5.63
C VAL A 196 -6.13 32.84 5.08
N ALA A 197 -6.41 33.67 4.06
CA ALA A 197 -5.39 34.30 3.25
C ALA A 197 -4.36 35.11 4.07
N GLY A 198 -3.08 34.84 3.86
CA GLY A 198 -1.95 35.50 4.52
C GLY A 198 -1.70 35.10 5.97
N ARG A 199 -2.45 34.13 6.51
CA ARG A 199 -2.35 33.70 7.92
C ARG A 199 -1.65 32.35 8.03
N VAL A 200 -1.17 32.03 9.23
CA VAL A 200 -0.70 30.68 9.56
C VAL A 200 -1.92 29.85 9.96
N VAL A 201 -2.17 28.74 9.27
CA VAL A 201 -3.35 27.90 9.51
C VAL A 201 -3.05 26.73 10.44
N LEU A 202 -4.01 26.38 11.29
CA LEU A 202 -3.99 25.20 12.15
C LEU A 202 -5.02 24.18 11.65
N VAL A 203 -4.58 22.98 11.30
CA VAL A 203 -5.44 21.93 10.74
C VAL A 203 -5.30 20.66 11.54
N LYS A 204 -6.42 20.14 12.04
CA LYS A 204 -6.45 18.87 12.78
C LYS A 204 -6.16 17.69 11.85
N ARG A 205 -5.39 16.71 12.31
CA ARG A 205 -5.26 15.39 11.65
C ARG A 205 -6.66 14.78 11.51
N GLY A 206 -6.94 14.20 10.35
CA GLY A 206 -8.26 13.67 10.03
C GLY A 206 -8.17 12.47 9.11
N ILE A 207 -9.19 12.30 8.28
CA ILE A 207 -9.39 11.14 7.40
C ILE A 207 -8.84 11.33 5.98
N CYS A 208 -8.33 12.51 5.66
CA CYS A 208 -7.76 12.83 4.35
C CYS A 208 -6.26 12.99 4.45
N ALA A 209 -5.58 12.76 3.33
CA ALA A 209 -4.14 12.85 3.21
C ALA A 209 -3.61 14.23 3.62
N PHE A 210 -2.39 14.26 4.16
CA PHE A 210 -1.75 15.52 4.54
C PHE A 210 -1.41 16.37 3.30
N GLU A 211 -1.03 15.75 2.18
CA GLU A 211 -0.82 16.45 0.89
C GLU A 211 -2.06 17.25 0.48
N ASP A 212 -3.27 16.68 0.65
CA ASP A 212 -4.52 17.39 0.34
C ASP A 212 -4.72 18.62 1.22
N LYS A 213 -4.39 18.54 2.51
CA LYS A 213 -4.44 19.69 3.43
C LYS A 213 -3.44 20.77 3.01
N GLY A 214 -2.22 20.38 2.63
CA GLY A 214 -1.21 21.29 2.09
C GLY A 214 -1.68 21.98 0.80
N ALA A 215 -2.27 21.22 -0.12
CA ALA A 215 -2.81 21.73 -1.38
C ALA A 215 -3.99 22.69 -1.16
N LEU A 216 -4.90 22.38 -0.23
CA LEU A 216 -6.01 23.26 0.14
C LEU A 216 -5.52 24.53 0.84
N ALA A 217 -4.54 24.42 1.76
CA ALA A 217 -3.92 25.59 2.37
C ALA A 217 -3.32 26.53 1.31
N ALA A 218 -2.59 25.98 0.34
CA ALA A 218 -2.01 26.75 -0.75
C ALA A 218 -3.09 27.37 -1.65
N LYS A 219 -4.17 26.64 -1.93
CA LYS A 219 -5.32 27.12 -2.71
C LYS A 219 -6.00 28.34 -2.07
N HIS A 220 -6.02 28.41 -0.74
CA HIS A 220 -6.64 29.50 0.03
C HIS A 220 -5.64 30.57 0.49
N ASP A 221 -4.46 30.62 -0.14
CA ASP A 221 -3.40 31.62 0.11
C ASP A 221 -2.89 31.67 1.56
N ALA A 222 -2.85 30.52 2.25
CA ALA A 222 -2.23 30.44 3.58
C ALA A 222 -0.73 30.78 3.53
N ALA A 223 -0.20 31.43 4.59
CA ALA A 223 1.22 31.74 4.68
C ALA A 223 2.07 30.52 5.11
N ALA A 224 1.54 29.69 5.99
CA ALA A 224 2.11 28.41 6.41
C ALA A 224 1.02 27.51 6.99
N ILE A 225 1.27 26.21 7.07
CA ILE A 225 0.36 25.20 7.62
C ILE A 225 0.95 24.50 8.84
N LEU A 226 0.21 24.48 9.94
CA LEU A 226 0.50 23.72 11.14
C LEU A 226 -0.53 22.59 11.24
N ILE A 227 -0.10 21.35 11.07
CA ILE A 227 -0.96 20.17 11.21
C ILE A 227 -0.80 19.65 12.63
N TYR A 228 -1.87 19.24 13.31
CA TYR A 228 -1.74 18.73 14.66
C TYR A 228 -2.55 17.46 14.91
N ASN A 229 -2.00 16.61 15.78
CA ASN A 229 -2.64 15.38 16.22
C ASN A 229 -3.86 15.68 17.13
N ASP A 230 -4.84 14.77 17.22
CA ASP A 230 -6.08 15.04 17.96
C ASP A 230 -6.13 14.46 19.39
N GLY A 231 -5.13 13.66 19.77
CA GLY A 231 -5.07 13.01 21.08
C GLY A 231 -6.11 11.90 21.29
N ALA A 232 -6.79 11.43 20.24
CA ALA A 232 -7.88 10.46 20.37
C ALA A 232 -7.39 9.06 20.79
N THR A 233 -6.16 8.72 20.44
CA THR A 233 -5.50 7.44 20.74
C THR A 233 -4.03 7.70 21.13
N PRO A 234 -3.36 6.75 21.81
CA PRO A 234 -1.96 6.93 22.24
C PRO A 234 -0.98 7.28 21.09
N ASP A 235 -1.19 6.73 19.89
CA ASP A 235 -0.43 7.01 18.67
C ASP A 235 -0.77 8.36 18.01
N ARG A 236 -1.81 9.05 18.52
CA ARG A 236 -2.25 10.38 18.06
C ARG A 236 -1.95 11.47 19.09
N VAL A 237 -0.93 11.29 19.92
CA VAL A 237 -0.51 12.28 20.94
C VAL A 237 0.71 13.09 20.47
N SER A 238 1.81 12.42 20.18
CA SER A 238 3.08 13.01 19.75
C SER A 238 3.05 13.46 18.28
N PRO A 239 3.91 14.39 17.82
CA PRO A 239 4.08 14.66 16.40
C PRO A 239 4.44 13.39 15.63
N ILE A 240 4.10 13.35 14.35
CA ILE A 240 4.53 12.28 13.43
C ILE A 240 5.30 12.88 12.27
N ALA A 241 6.26 12.14 11.74
CA ALA A 241 6.92 12.52 10.51
C ALA A 241 6.05 12.13 9.32
N ILE A 242 5.84 13.10 8.44
CA ILE A 242 4.99 13.00 7.26
C ILE A 242 5.59 13.87 6.14
N GLY A 243 5.03 13.79 4.94
CA GLY A 243 5.28 14.74 3.86
C GLY A 243 4.02 15.45 3.35
N LEU A 244 4.22 16.59 2.67
CA LEU A 244 3.18 17.26 1.86
C LEU A 244 3.37 17.05 0.34
N GLY A 245 4.26 16.15 -0.05
CA GLY A 245 4.59 15.88 -1.45
C GLY A 245 5.49 16.94 -2.12
N GLN A 246 6.12 16.53 -3.22
CA GLN A 246 7.12 17.31 -3.96
C GLN A 246 6.63 18.68 -4.46
N GLN A 247 5.33 18.83 -4.67
CA GLN A 247 4.72 20.05 -5.20
C GLN A 247 4.41 21.09 -4.11
N ASN A 248 4.55 20.74 -2.83
CA ASN A 248 4.28 21.66 -1.75
C ASN A 248 5.23 22.88 -1.81
N ASN A 249 4.62 24.06 -1.67
CA ASN A 249 5.27 25.36 -1.68
C ASN A 249 5.03 26.15 -0.39
N LEU A 250 4.43 25.53 0.64
CA LEU A 250 4.20 26.14 1.94
C LEU A 250 5.19 25.64 2.99
N SER A 251 5.48 26.50 3.96
CA SER A 251 6.15 26.09 5.18
C SER A 251 5.17 25.32 6.06
N ALA A 252 5.65 24.21 6.63
CA ALA A 252 4.80 23.23 7.27
C ALA A 252 5.47 22.56 8.48
N LEU A 253 4.74 22.52 9.60
CA LEU A 253 5.13 21.78 10.80
C LEU A 253 4.00 20.86 11.26
N PHE A 254 4.37 19.75 11.90
CA PHE A 254 3.45 18.86 12.59
C PHE A 254 3.56 19.06 14.10
N LEU A 255 2.46 19.29 14.79
CA LEU A 255 2.40 19.57 16.22
C LEU A 255 1.85 18.38 17.01
N SER A 256 2.27 18.30 18.27
CA SER A 256 1.64 17.42 19.26
C SER A 256 0.18 17.82 19.48
N SER A 257 -0.61 16.88 19.99
CA SER A 257 -2.03 17.12 20.26
C SER A 257 -2.28 18.25 21.25
N SER A 258 -1.47 18.33 22.32
CA SER A 258 -1.60 19.37 23.34
C SER A 258 -1.32 20.76 22.78
N VAL A 259 -0.23 20.93 22.04
CA VAL A 259 0.17 22.21 21.44
C VAL A 259 -0.84 22.63 20.38
N GLY A 260 -1.20 21.73 19.48
CA GLY A 260 -2.17 22.03 18.42
C GLY A 260 -3.54 22.43 18.96
N GLN A 261 -4.04 21.73 19.98
CA GLN A 261 -5.35 22.03 20.57
C GLN A 261 -5.33 23.34 21.38
N GLU A 262 -4.22 23.67 22.08
CA GLU A 262 -4.02 24.96 22.74
C GLU A 262 -4.11 26.11 21.73
N LEU A 263 -3.34 26.04 20.64
CA LEU A 263 -3.31 27.08 19.62
C LEU A 263 -4.62 27.18 18.84
N ALA A 264 -5.27 26.06 18.53
CA ALA A 264 -6.56 26.04 17.83
C ALA A 264 -7.66 26.70 18.69
N ASN A 265 -7.74 26.36 19.98
CA ASN A 265 -8.68 26.99 20.92
C ASN A 265 -8.43 28.49 21.05
N ALA A 266 -7.16 28.89 21.09
CA ALA A 266 -6.79 30.29 21.17
C ALA A 266 -7.20 31.06 19.90
N ALA A 267 -6.98 30.49 18.72
CA ALA A 267 -7.35 31.10 17.44
C ALA A 267 -8.86 31.19 17.19
N GLN A 268 -9.65 30.28 17.78
CA GLN A 268 -11.11 30.26 17.67
C GLN A 268 -11.80 31.24 18.64
N ASN A 269 -11.14 31.63 19.72
CA ASN A 269 -11.70 32.58 20.67
C ASN A 269 -11.52 34.03 20.16
N PRO A 270 -12.60 34.75 19.81
CA PRO A 270 -12.48 36.11 19.27
C PRO A 270 -11.94 37.14 20.27
N SER A 271 -11.89 36.81 21.56
CA SER A 271 -11.26 37.65 22.59
C SER A 271 -9.74 37.48 22.68
N ASN A 272 -9.17 36.50 21.96
CA ASN A 272 -7.74 36.27 21.96
C ASN A 272 -7.08 36.84 20.71
N ASN A 273 -5.88 37.38 20.89
CA ASN A 273 -4.96 37.65 19.79
C ASN A 273 -3.92 36.52 19.74
N ALA A 274 -4.23 35.46 18.97
CA ALA A 274 -3.36 34.30 18.81
C ALA A 274 -2.52 34.41 17.54
N SER A 275 -1.20 34.27 17.70
CA SER A 275 -0.22 34.43 16.61
C SER A 275 1.03 33.58 16.85
N VAL A 276 1.86 33.37 15.82
CA VAL A 276 3.10 32.61 15.90
C VAL A 276 4.25 33.28 15.14
N GLN A 277 5.47 33.14 15.68
CA GLN A 277 6.70 33.26 14.92
C GLN A 277 7.12 31.87 14.44
N LEU A 278 7.59 31.80 13.19
CA LEU A 278 7.98 30.55 12.54
C LEU A 278 9.25 30.78 11.73
N ILE A 279 10.33 30.10 12.12
CA ILE A 279 11.59 30.12 11.37
C ILE A 279 11.93 28.69 11.00
N ILE A 280 12.02 28.41 9.70
CA ILE A 280 12.46 27.13 9.15
C ILE A 280 13.57 27.44 8.16
N GLN A 281 14.78 26.98 8.44
CA GLN A 281 15.92 27.11 7.54
C GLN A 281 16.03 25.82 6.74
N VAL A 282 15.97 25.93 5.42
CA VAL A 282 16.04 24.79 4.50
C VAL A 282 17.14 25.03 3.50
N LYS A 283 18.07 24.08 3.41
CA LYS A 283 19.06 24.02 2.35
C LYS A 283 18.51 23.15 1.22
N ASN A 284 18.26 23.77 0.06
CA ASN A 284 17.88 23.05 -1.15
C ASN A 284 19.14 22.53 -1.85
N PHE A 285 19.09 21.28 -2.29
CA PHE A 285 20.14 20.67 -3.11
C PHE A 285 19.70 20.64 -4.57
N PRO A 286 20.65 20.49 -5.51
CA PRO A 286 20.33 20.25 -6.91
C PRO A 286 19.36 19.08 -7.07
N LEU A 287 18.53 19.13 -8.10
CA LEU A 287 17.65 18.02 -8.45
C LEU A 287 18.47 16.75 -8.67
N SER A 288 18.08 15.66 -8.01
CA SER A 288 18.71 14.35 -8.16
C SER A 288 17.91 13.48 -9.13
N PRO A 289 18.54 12.90 -10.17
CA PRO A 289 17.88 11.97 -11.07
C PRO A 289 17.64 10.62 -10.37
N ILE A 290 16.38 10.21 -10.29
CA ILE A 290 15.93 8.93 -9.75
C ILE A 290 15.50 8.04 -10.91
N GLY A 291 15.92 6.78 -10.87
CA GLY A 291 15.63 5.79 -11.90
C GLY A 291 14.48 4.86 -11.53
N ASN A 292 13.56 4.63 -12.46
CA ASN A 292 12.83 3.37 -12.55
C ASN A 292 13.53 2.45 -13.56
N ILE A 293 13.42 1.14 -13.37
CA ILE A 293 13.81 0.14 -14.36
C ILE A 293 12.55 -0.60 -14.80
N CYS A 294 12.40 -0.84 -16.11
CA CYS A 294 11.38 -1.75 -16.63
C CYS A 294 12.00 -2.71 -17.65
N ALA A 295 11.60 -3.97 -17.62
CA ALA A 295 12.03 -5.01 -18.54
C ALA A 295 10.83 -5.68 -19.21
N ASP A 296 10.78 -5.59 -20.53
CA ASP A 296 9.71 -6.17 -21.33
C ASP A 296 10.10 -7.55 -21.87
N THR A 297 9.18 -8.50 -21.79
CA THR A 297 9.31 -9.79 -22.49
C THR A 297 9.48 -9.57 -24.00
N PRO A 298 10.29 -10.39 -24.69
CA PRO A 298 10.52 -10.27 -26.14
C PRO A 298 9.31 -10.70 -26.98
N THR A 299 8.33 -11.36 -26.35
CA THR A 299 7.11 -11.87 -26.97
C THR A 299 5.88 -11.27 -26.29
N GLY A 300 4.73 -11.47 -26.94
CA GLY A 300 3.44 -10.94 -26.51
C GLY A 300 3.09 -9.64 -27.22
N ASP A 301 1.79 -9.33 -27.25
CA ASP A 301 1.26 -8.12 -27.88
C ASP A 301 1.61 -6.88 -27.04
N PRO A 302 2.42 -5.94 -27.53
CA PRO A 302 2.76 -4.74 -26.78
C PRO A 302 1.57 -3.80 -26.57
N THR A 303 0.47 -3.94 -27.31
CA THR A 303 -0.77 -3.18 -27.07
C THR A 303 -1.60 -3.74 -25.91
N GLN A 304 -1.15 -4.84 -25.30
CA GLN A 304 -1.82 -5.51 -24.20
C GLN A 304 -0.78 -6.04 -23.20
N THR A 305 -0.52 -5.25 -22.17
CA THR A 305 0.61 -5.44 -21.25
C THR A 305 0.14 -5.69 -19.83
N ILE A 306 0.65 -6.76 -19.23
CA ILE A 306 0.60 -7.00 -17.78
C ILE A 306 1.82 -6.31 -17.17
N VAL A 307 1.59 -5.35 -16.29
CA VAL A 307 2.67 -4.66 -15.56
C VAL A 307 2.83 -5.34 -14.20
N VAL A 308 4.04 -5.77 -13.87
CA VAL A 308 4.40 -6.32 -12.56
C VAL A 308 5.35 -5.33 -11.89
N GLY A 309 4.98 -4.82 -10.71
CA GLY A 309 5.65 -3.72 -10.04
C GLY A 309 6.10 -4.04 -8.62
N SER A 310 7.24 -3.48 -8.23
CA SER A 310 7.76 -3.42 -6.85
C SER A 310 8.65 -2.19 -6.75
N HIS A 311 8.75 -1.51 -5.60
CA HIS A 311 9.76 -0.47 -5.46
C HIS A 311 11.11 -1.02 -5.04
N SER A 312 12.15 -0.25 -5.35
CA SER A 312 13.55 -0.63 -5.20
C SER A 312 14.31 0.23 -4.19
N ASP A 313 13.78 1.37 -3.75
CA ASP A 313 14.32 2.09 -2.60
C ASP A 313 13.90 1.46 -1.27
N SER A 314 14.71 1.69 -0.25
CA SER A 314 14.34 1.53 1.16
C SER A 314 14.16 2.91 1.81
N VAL A 315 13.85 2.92 3.10
CA VAL A 315 14.06 4.10 3.94
C VAL A 315 15.52 4.33 4.31
N GLU A 316 15.84 5.53 4.80
CA GLU A 316 17.18 5.88 5.28
C GLU A 316 17.56 5.15 6.58
N THR A 317 16.56 4.83 7.41
CA THR A 317 16.75 4.24 8.75
C THR A 317 17.23 2.78 8.71
N GLY A 318 17.01 2.05 7.61
CA GLY A 318 17.32 0.63 7.57
C GLY A 318 17.44 0.00 6.18
N PRO A 319 17.86 -1.28 6.13
CA PRO A 319 18.29 -1.91 4.88
C PRO A 319 17.14 -2.22 3.92
N GLY A 320 15.91 -2.26 4.44
CA GLY A 320 14.69 -2.41 3.64
C GLY A 320 14.65 -3.74 2.90
N ILE A 321 14.85 -4.84 3.63
CA ILE A 321 14.93 -6.17 3.04
C ILE A 321 13.56 -6.79 2.93
N ASN A 322 12.68 -6.67 3.93
CA ASN A 322 11.28 -6.95 3.67
C ASN A 322 10.66 -5.80 2.88
N ASP A 323 10.92 -4.55 3.26
CA ASP A 323 10.38 -3.34 2.65
C ASP A 323 11.42 -2.51 1.85
N ASN A 324 11.53 -2.66 0.54
CA ASN A 324 10.85 -3.64 -0.30
C ASN A 324 11.83 -4.49 -1.11
N GLY A 325 12.90 -4.93 -0.43
CA GLY A 325 13.81 -5.93 -0.97
C GLY A 325 13.08 -7.21 -1.38
N SER A 326 12.09 -7.64 -0.59
CA SER A 326 11.36 -8.91 -0.80
C SER A 326 10.52 -8.88 -2.08
N GLY A 327 9.74 -7.81 -2.32
CA GLY A 327 9.00 -7.59 -3.55
C GLY A 327 9.94 -7.39 -4.74
N SER A 328 11.00 -6.60 -4.59
CA SER A 328 12.04 -6.42 -5.62
C SER A 328 12.70 -7.73 -6.05
N ALA A 329 13.06 -8.58 -5.10
CA ALA A 329 13.65 -9.89 -5.35
C ALA A 329 12.66 -10.88 -5.94
N ALA A 330 11.40 -10.89 -5.47
CA ALA A 330 10.33 -11.69 -6.04
C ALA A 330 10.08 -11.33 -7.50
N ASN A 331 9.97 -10.03 -7.81
CA ASN A 331 9.80 -9.51 -9.16
C ASN A 331 10.95 -9.94 -10.09
N LEU A 332 12.19 -9.87 -9.61
CA LEU A 332 13.35 -10.33 -10.38
C LEU A 332 13.31 -11.85 -10.59
N GLY A 333 13.01 -12.63 -9.54
CA GLY A 333 12.87 -14.08 -9.64
C GLY A 333 11.79 -14.50 -10.64
N LEU A 334 10.63 -13.83 -10.65
CA LEU A 334 9.55 -14.03 -11.62
C LEU A 334 10.03 -13.75 -13.05
N ALA A 335 10.73 -12.64 -13.26
CA ALA A 335 11.27 -12.26 -14.56
C ALA A 335 12.25 -13.31 -15.11
N LEU A 336 13.19 -13.77 -14.27
CA LEU A 336 14.20 -14.76 -14.65
C LEU A 336 13.60 -16.15 -14.88
N ALA A 337 12.69 -16.60 -14.01
CA ALA A 337 12.00 -17.87 -14.17
C ALA A 337 11.20 -17.91 -15.49
N LEU A 338 10.47 -16.84 -15.80
CA LEU A 338 9.73 -16.72 -17.05
C LEU A 338 10.68 -16.69 -18.26
N ALA A 339 11.83 -16.00 -18.16
CA ALA A 339 12.82 -15.97 -19.24
C ALA A 339 13.38 -17.39 -19.52
N GLY A 340 13.71 -18.14 -18.47
CA GLY A 340 14.14 -19.53 -18.58
C GLY A 340 13.10 -20.43 -19.24
N LEU A 341 11.83 -20.31 -18.83
CA LEU A 341 10.72 -21.03 -19.48
C LEU A 341 10.59 -20.63 -20.95
N PHE A 342 10.75 -19.34 -21.28
CA PHE A 342 10.68 -18.85 -22.64
C PHE A 342 11.83 -19.30 -23.54
N GLN A 343 12.94 -19.79 -22.98
CA GLN A 343 14.00 -20.43 -23.77
C GLN A 343 13.64 -21.88 -24.15
N THR A 344 12.73 -22.53 -23.43
CA THR A 344 12.26 -23.88 -23.77
C THR A 344 11.30 -23.85 -24.97
N SER A 345 11.30 -24.92 -25.76
CA SER A 345 10.36 -25.10 -26.88
C SER A 345 8.99 -25.60 -26.43
N THR A 346 8.87 -26.11 -25.21
CA THR A 346 7.66 -26.73 -24.67
C THR A 346 6.76 -25.74 -23.94
N HIS A 347 7.31 -24.64 -23.41
CA HIS A 347 6.51 -23.58 -22.81
C HIS A 347 6.02 -22.61 -23.89
N GLU A 348 4.72 -22.67 -24.17
CA GLU A 348 4.04 -21.72 -25.04
C GLU A 348 4.20 -20.29 -24.51
N LYS A 349 4.57 -19.38 -25.40
CA LYS A 349 4.77 -17.96 -25.08
C LYS A 349 3.44 -17.28 -24.81
N TYR A 350 3.44 -16.31 -23.90
CA TYR A 350 2.23 -15.59 -23.55
C TYR A 350 1.71 -14.70 -24.69
N LYS A 351 0.38 -14.58 -24.79
CA LYS A 351 -0.31 -13.72 -25.77
C LYS A 351 -0.07 -12.24 -25.47
N TYR A 352 0.04 -11.90 -24.18
CA TYR A 352 0.22 -10.54 -23.67
C TYR A 352 1.68 -10.30 -23.35
N ARG A 353 2.16 -9.07 -23.56
CA ARG A 353 3.49 -8.68 -23.09
C ARG A 353 3.49 -8.60 -21.57
N VAL A 354 4.55 -9.07 -20.92
CA VAL A 354 4.77 -8.84 -19.49
C VAL A 354 5.88 -7.79 -19.34
N ARG A 355 5.61 -6.77 -18.53
CA ARG A 355 6.53 -5.67 -18.20
C ARG A 355 6.82 -5.74 -16.71
N PHE A 356 8.04 -6.12 -16.35
CA PHE A 356 8.50 -6.13 -14.95
C PHE A 356 9.15 -4.79 -14.64
N CYS A 357 8.73 -4.08 -13.61
CA CYS A 357 9.22 -2.75 -13.26
C CYS A 357 9.63 -2.63 -11.79
N TRP A 358 10.70 -1.89 -11.57
CA TRP A 358 11.22 -1.48 -10.28
C TRP A 358 11.11 0.03 -10.14
N TRP A 359 10.24 0.47 -9.24
CA TRP A 359 9.95 1.88 -9.00
C TRP A 359 10.99 2.47 -8.06
N GLY A 360 11.40 3.71 -8.30
CA GLY A 360 12.22 4.48 -7.38
C GLY A 360 11.39 5.50 -6.62
N ALA A 361 11.87 5.91 -5.44
CA ALA A 361 11.25 6.96 -4.64
C ALA A 361 9.79 6.65 -4.25
N GLU A 362 9.50 5.38 -4.00
CA GLU A 362 8.23 4.97 -3.41
C GLU A 362 8.10 5.60 -2.03
N GLU A 363 9.12 5.44 -1.18
CA GLU A 363 9.11 5.75 0.26
C GLU A 363 8.92 7.24 0.58
N ILE A 364 8.95 8.08 -0.46
CA ILE A 364 8.78 9.53 -0.36
C ILE A 364 7.57 10.04 -1.16
N GLY A 365 6.71 9.14 -1.63
CA GLY A 365 5.41 9.47 -2.22
C GLY A 365 5.08 8.80 -3.55
N LEU A 366 5.40 7.51 -3.76
CA LEU A 366 5.04 6.74 -4.97
C LEU A 366 5.60 7.34 -6.27
N LEU A 367 6.67 8.11 -6.18
CA LEU A 367 7.05 9.06 -7.24
C LEU A 367 7.46 8.34 -8.53
N GLY A 368 8.06 7.15 -8.42
CA GLY A 368 8.45 6.32 -9.55
C GLY A 368 7.26 5.82 -10.35
N ALA A 369 6.30 5.17 -9.70
CA ALA A 369 5.10 4.67 -10.37
C ALA A 369 4.22 5.83 -10.89
N ASP A 370 4.07 6.90 -10.14
CA ASP A 370 3.36 8.12 -10.57
C ASP A 370 4.00 8.73 -11.82
N TYR A 371 5.33 8.84 -11.85
CA TYR A 371 6.04 9.30 -13.04
C TYR A 371 5.80 8.35 -14.23
N HIS A 372 5.93 7.04 -14.04
CA HIS A 372 5.73 6.05 -15.09
C HIS A 372 4.33 6.17 -15.72
N VAL A 373 3.29 6.22 -14.90
CA VAL A 373 1.90 6.34 -15.34
C VAL A 373 1.66 7.67 -16.07
N LYS A 374 2.19 8.78 -15.55
CA LYS A 374 2.09 10.10 -16.20
C LYS A 374 2.76 10.15 -17.56
N GLN A 375 3.95 9.55 -17.68
CA GLN A 375 4.62 9.45 -18.97
C GLN A 375 3.82 8.57 -19.92
N ALA A 376 3.31 7.43 -19.46
CA ALA A 376 2.51 6.54 -20.30
C ALA A 376 1.22 7.21 -20.82
N LYS A 377 0.60 8.07 -20.01
CA LYS A 377 -0.61 8.81 -20.37
C LYS A 377 -0.41 9.81 -21.52
N ILE A 378 0.79 10.38 -21.65
CA ILE A 378 1.11 11.34 -22.70
C ILE A 378 1.89 10.72 -23.87
N ASN A 379 2.30 9.46 -23.76
CA ASN A 379 3.06 8.77 -24.79
C ASN A 379 2.14 8.31 -25.93
N THR A 380 2.67 8.27 -27.15
CA THR A 380 1.98 7.79 -28.35
C THR A 380 2.60 6.52 -28.95
N ALA A 381 3.78 6.10 -28.46
CA ALA A 381 4.47 4.91 -28.93
C ALA A 381 3.78 3.64 -28.41
N VAL A 382 3.44 2.72 -29.31
CA VAL A 382 2.85 1.42 -28.95
C VAL A 382 3.73 0.69 -27.95
N GLY A 383 3.11 0.20 -26.88
CA GLY A 383 3.78 -0.43 -25.76
C GLY A 383 4.27 0.53 -24.69
N GLU A 384 4.13 1.83 -24.87
CA GLU A 384 4.43 2.83 -23.85
C GLU A 384 3.21 3.67 -23.48
N ARG A 385 2.05 3.44 -24.10
CA ARG A 385 0.83 4.18 -23.82
C ARG A 385 0.12 3.58 -22.63
N LEU A 386 -0.55 4.44 -21.85
CA LEU A 386 -1.40 4.00 -20.75
C LEU A 386 -2.48 2.99 -21.19
N ASP A 387 -3.04 3.19 -22.38
CA ASP A 387 -4.03 2.30 -23.00
C ASP A 387 -3.53 0.87 -23.25
N ASP A 388 -2.22 0.69 -23.36
CA ASP A 388 -1.61 -0.61 -23.58
C ASP A 388 -1.54 -1.44 -22.29
N TYR A 389 -1.63 -0.82 -21.11
CA TYR A 389 -1.51 -1.51 -19.82
C TYR A 389 -2.86 -2.09 -19.40
N LEU A 390 -2.97 -3.40 -19.21
CA LEU A 390 -4.23 -4.05 -18.85
C LEU A 390 -4.43 -4.12 -17.33
N VAL A 391 -3.38 -4.47 -16.60
CA VAL A 391 -3.39 -4.70 -15.16
C VAL A 391 -2.02 -4.42 -14.56
N ASN A 392 -1.99 -3.90 -13.33
CA ASN A 392 -0.82 -3.79 -12.48
C ASN A 392 -0.87 -4.85 -11.36
N LEU A 393 0.15 -5.70 -11.27
CA LEU A 393 0.37 -6.61 -10.15
C LEU A 393 1.44 -6.00 -9.24
N ASN A 394 1.05 -5.60 -8.04
CA ASN A 394 1.91 -4.90 -7.09
C ASN A 394 2.44 -5.86 -6.02
N TYR A 395 3.76 -5.88 -5.85
CA TYR A 395 4.43 -6.72 -4.87
C TYR A 395 5.27 -5.88 -3.92
N ASP A 396 4.77 -5.81 -2.69
CA ASP A 396 5.33 -5.01 -1.63
C ASP A 396 5.27 -5.81 -0.33
N MET A 397 6.39 -5.83 0.42
CA MET A 397 6.58 -6.59 1.64
C MET A 397 5.98 -8.00 1.59
N LEU A 398 6.68 -8.95 0.97
CA LEU A 398 6.20 -10.33 0.79
C LEU A 398 6.76 -11.33 1.83
N GLY A 399 7.57 -10.89 2.79
CA GLY A 399 8.32 -11.76 3.69
C GLY A 399 8.24 -11.45 5.19
N SER A 400 7.21 -10.77 5.69
CA SER A 400 7.12 -10.33 7.09
C SER A 400 7.28 -11.47 8.11
N PRO A 401 7.92 -11.24 9.27
CA PRO A 401 8.21 -12.30 10.24
C PRO A 401 6.94 -12.89 10.86
N ASN A 402 5.98 -12.04 11.24
CA ASN A 402 4.67 -12.41 11.78
C ASN A 402 3.59 -12.32 10.68
N TYR A 403 3.92 -12.91 9.53
CA TYR A 403 3.22 -12.79 8.25
C TYR A 403 1.70 -13.00 8.29
N ILE A 404 1.05 -12.36 7.33
CA ILE A 404 -0.19 -12.81 6.72
C ILE A 404 0.07 -13.22 5.27
N PHE A 405 -0.86 -13.98 4.73
CA PHE A 405 -0.98 -14.20 3.29
C PHE A 405 -2.04 -13.22 2.78
N GLY A 406 -1.67 -11.95 2.75
CA GLY A 406 -2.57 -10.85 2.43
C GLY A 406 -2.76 -10.69 0.93
N ILE A 407 -4.02 -10.52 0.54
CA ILE A 407 -4.45 -10.28 -0.85
C ILE A 407 -5.09 -8.90 -0.89
N TYR A 408 -4.64 -8.03 -1.80
CA TYR A 408 -5.31 -6.75 -2.01
C TYR A 408 -6.78 -6.96 -2.42
N ASP A 409 -7.69 -6.35 -1.66
CA ASP A 409 -9.13 -6.45 -1.89
C ASP A 409 -9.60 -5.38 -2.89
N GLY A 410 -9.95 -5.80 -4.10
CA GLY A 410 -10.50 -4.92 -5.14
C GLY A 410 -11.72 -4.09 -4.71
N ARG A 411 -12.44 -4.52 -3.67
CA ARG A 411 -13.64 -3.82 -3.16
C ARG A 411 -13.28 -2.61 -2.30
N THR A 412 -12.03 -2.51 -1.83
CA THR A 412 -11.57 -1.43 -0.96
C THR A 412 -10.74 -0.39 -1.71
N ALA A 413 -10.63 -0.51 -3.03
CA ALA A 413 -10.13 0.55 -3.88
C ALA A 413 -10.95 1.84 -3.67
N ASN A 414 -10.24 2.96 -3.48
CA ASN A 414 -10.83 4.26 -3.16
C ASN A 414 -11.98 4.64 -4.12
N ASN A 415 -12.97 5.37 -3.62
CA ASN A 415 -14.09 5.93 -4.41
C ASN A 415 -13.66 6.78 -5.62
N ASN A 416 -12.42 7.29 -5.64
CA ASN A 416 -11.85 8.00 -6.78
C ASN A 416 -11.31 7.07 -7.90
N THR A 417 -11.27 5.75 -7.69
CA THR A 417 -10.97 4.79 -8.77
C THR A 417 -12.02 4.94 -9.86
N PRO A 418 -11.64 5.06 -11.14
CA PRO A 418 -12.59 4.89 -12.23
C PRO A 418 -13.30 3.54 -12.12
N VAL A 419 -14.64 3.58 -12.04
CA VAL A 419 -15.50 2.43 -11.73
C VAL A 419 -15.28 1.21 -12.62
N HIS A 420 -14.79 1.39 -13.84
CA HIS A 420 -14.53 0.32 -14.79
C HIS A 420 -13.35 -0.58 -14.39
N ALA A 421 -12.45 -0.13 -13.51
CA ALA A 421 -11.33 -0.94 -13.00
C ALA A 421 -11.76 -1.88 -11.86
N LEU A 422 -12.81 -1.55 -11.10
CA LEU A 422 -13.21 -2.27 -9.90
C LEU A 422 -13.60 -3.75 -10.17
N PRO A 423 -14.38 -4.09 -11.21
CA PRO A 423 -14.71 -5.48 -11.50
C PRO A 423 -13.46 -6.33 -11.79
N GLY A 424 -12.49 -5.77 -12.51
CA GLY A 424 -11.24 -6.46 -12.81
C GLY A 424 -10.40 -6.69 -11.56
N SER A 425 -10.26 -5.69 -10.69
CA SER A 425 -9.52 -5.83 -9.43
C SER A 425 -10.15 -6.92 -8.54
N ASN A 426 -11.48 -6.93 -8.41
CA ASN A 426 -12.20 -7.97 -7.68
C ASN A 426 -11.94 -9.37 -8.25
N LYS A 427 -11.87 -9.49 -9.58
CA LYS A 427 -11.56 -10.76 -10.23
C LYS A 427 -10.12 -11.20 -9.96
N VAL A 428 -9.15 -10.30 -10.00
CA VAL A 428 -7.75 -10.60 -9.66
C VAL A 428 -7.63 -11.03 -8.20
N THR A 429 -8.28 -10.34 -7.26
CA THR A 429 -8.40 -10.75 -5.85
C THR A 429 -8.92 -12.19 -5.73
N ALA A 430 -9.97 -12.54 -6.49
CA ALA A 430 -10.55 -13.88 -6.46
C ALA A 430 -9.59 -14.97 -7.00
N VAL A 431 -8.73 -14.66 -7.97
CA VAL A 431 -7.72 -15.61 -8.48
C VAL A 431 -6.66 -15.91 -7.41
N TYR A 432 -6.17 -14.89 -6.69
CA TYR A 432 -5.27 -15.13 -5.55
C TYR A 432 -5.94 -15.97 -4.47
N GLN A 433 -7.19 -15.63 -4.10
CA GLN A 433 -7.96 -16.36 -3.09
C GLN A 433 -8.11 -17.84 -3.46
N ASP A 434 -8.46 -18.11 -4.72
CA ASP A 434 -8.61 -19.46 -5.24
C ASP A 434 -7.28 -20.22 -5.19
N TRP A 435 -6.15 -19.57 -5.50
CA TRP A 435 -4.82 -20.17 -5.36
C TRP A 435 -4.53 -20.60 -3.92
N PHE A 436 -4.61 -19.69 -2.94
CA PHE A 436 -4.32 -20.03 -1.53
C PHE A 436 -5.26 -21.14 -1.03
N THR A 437 -6.54 -21.06 -1.38
CA THR A 437 -7.54 -22.07 -1.01
C THR A 437 -7.19 -23.45 -1.60
N LYS A 438 -6.79 -23.52 -2.87
CA LYS A 438 -6.35 -24.77 -3.53
C LYS A 438 -5.07 -25.32 -2.92
N GLN A 439 -4.13 -24.46 -2.52
CA GLN A 439 -2.92 -24.85 -1.81
C GLN A 439 -3.17 -25.22 -0.34
N LYS A 440 -4.42 -25.09 0.15
CA LYS A 440 -4.79 -25.29 1.56
C LYS A 440 -4.00 -24.39 2.51
N LEU A 441 -3.70 -23.18 2.04
CA LEU A 441 -3.05 -22.13 2.81
C LEU A 441 -4.12 -21.15 3.32
N PRO A 442 -3.91 -20.55 4.51
CA PRO A 442 -4.76 -19.46 4.94
C PRO A 442 -4.55 -18.25 4.03
N TRP A 443 -5.50 -17.31 4.06
CA TRP A 443 -5.35 -16.01 3.41
C TRP A 443 -6.20 -14.98 4.13
N THR A 444 -5.84 -13.71 3.97
CA THR A 444 -6.62 -12.58 4.50
C THR A 444 -6.68 -11.47 3.46
N TYR A 445 -7.66 -10.58 3.58
CA TYR A 445 -7.72 -9.37 2.76
C TYR A 445 -6.84 -8.29 3.38
N THR A 446 -6.19 -7.52 2.51
CA THR A 446 -5.58 -6.24 2.86
C THR A 446 -6.16 -5.16 1.95
N ASP A 447 -6.23 -3.93 2.45
CA ASP A 447 -6.90 -2.84 1.74
C ASP A 447 -6.00 -2.19 0.69
N PHE A 448 -6.63 -1.68 -0.37
CA PHE A 448 -6.00 -0.69 -1.26
C PHE A 448 -5.95 0.69 -0.57
N SER A 449 -5.15 0.77 0.50
CA SER A 449 -4.99 1.96 1.35
C SER A 449 -4.34 3.16 0.64
N GLY A 450 -3.69 2.93 -0.51
CA GLY A 450 -2.95 3.95 -1.26
C GLY A 450 -1.49 4.11 -0.82
N ARG A 451 -0.98 3.21 0.03
CA ARG A 451 0.40 3.21 0.56
C ARG A 451 1.41 2.44 -0.30
N SER A 452 1.10 2.15 -1.56
CA SER A 452 2.03 1.44 -2.45
C SER A 452 1.73 1.75 -3.92
N ASP A 453 2.61 1.29 -4.82
CA ASP A 453 2.69 1.73 -6.21
C ASP A 453 1.51 1.33 -7.11
N TYR A 454 0.57 0.50 -6.63
CA TYR A 454 -0.70 0.27 -7.30
C TYR A 454 -1.54 1.56 -7.42
N GLY A 455 -1.34 2.53 -6.52
CA GLY A 455 -2.16 3.74 -6.41
C GLY A 455 -2.24 4.52 -7.72
N PRO A 456 -1.11 4.97 -8.30
CA PRO A 456 -1.09 5.68 -9.58
C PRO A 456 -1.79 4.93 -10.72
N PHE A 457 -1.73 3.60 -10.74
CA PHE A 457 -2.41 2.78 -11.76
C PHE A 457 -3.94 2.79 -11.55
N LEU A 458 -4.41 2.55 -10.33
CA LEU A 458 -5.84 2.64 -9.99
C LEU A 458 -6.41 4.03 -10.28
N ALA A 459 -5.63 5.09 -10.02
CA ALA A 459 -6.03 6.49 -10.29
C ALA A 459 -6.45 6.73 -11.75
N GLU A 460 -5.81 6.02 -12.67
CA GLU A 460 -6.02 6.16 -14.11
C GLU A 460 -6.91 5.05 -14.68
N GLY A 461 -7.57 4.26 -13.82
CA GLY A 461 -8.50 3.20 -14.24
C GLY A 461 -7.83 1.95 -14.77
N ILE A 462 -6.55 1.73 -14.42
CA ILE A 462 -5.89 0.45 -14.64
C ILE A 462 -6.29 -0.47 -13.49
N VAL A 463 -6.75 -1.69 -13.81
CA VAL A 463 -6.96 -2.74 -12.80
C VAL A 463 -5.68 -2.97 -12.02
N ALA A 464 -5.77 -3.06 -10.70
CA ALA A 464 -4.66 -3.49 -9.85
C ALA A 464 -5.03 -4.73 -9.02
N GLY A 465 -4.00 -5.49 -8.66
CA GLY A 465 -4.06 -6.62 -7.72
C GLY A 465 -2.66 -6.87 -7.15
N GLY A 466 -2.55 -7.78 -6.21
CA GLY A 466 -1.24 -8.12 -5.65
C GLY A 466 -1.33 -8.72 -4.26
N LEU A 467 -0.19 -8.71 -3.58
CA LEU A 467 0.02 -9.40 -2.33
C LEU A 467 0.74 -8.49 -1.32
N PHE A 468 0.53 -8.76 -0.05
CA PHE A 468 1.17 -8.07 1.08
C PHE A 468 1.25 -9.04 2.26
N SER A 469 2.37 -9.07 2.98
CA SER A 469 2.56 -9.99 4.10
C SER A 469 2.34 -9.36 5.49
N GLY A 470 1.87 -8.11 5.53
CA GLY A 470 1.60 -7.36 6.76
C GLY A 470 2.77 -6.43 7.11
N GLY A 471 2.48 -5.26 7.69
CA GLY A 471 3.50 -4.27 8.05
C GLY A 471 3.36 -3.85 9.51
N ASP A 472 2.89 -2.62 9.72
CA ASP A 472 2.73 -1.98 11.03
C ASP A 472 1.47 -2.39 11.81
N ASP A 473 0.55 -3.12 11.20
CA ASP A 473 -0.67 -3.60 11.87
C ASP A 473 -0.41 -4.73 12.87
N VAL A 474 -1.27 -4.83 13.89
CA VAL A 474 -1.19 -5.86 14.94
C VAL A 474 -1.95 -7.12 14.53
N LYS A 475 -1.27 -8.27 14.56
CA LYS A 475 -1.89 -9.58 14.37
C LYS A 475 -2.90 -9.87 15.48
N SER A 476 -4.16 -10.10 15.10
CA SER A 476 -5.20 -10.44 16.06
C SER A 476 -5.12 -11.89 16.55
N ALA A 477 -5.69 -12.18 17.73
CA ALA A 477 -5.79 -13.56 18.22
C ALA A 477 -6.63 -14.46 17.30
N LYS A 478 -7.64 -13.90 16.63
CA LYS A 478 -8.49 -14.61 15.66
C LYS A 478 -7.69 -15.02 14.44
N GLU A 479 -6.91 -14.09 13.89
CA GLU A 479 -6.05 -14.36 12.74
C GLU A 479 -4.97 -15.40 13.08
N ARG A 480 -4.27 -15.22 14.21
CA ARG A 480 -3.28 -16.20 14.68
C ARG A 480 -3.87 -17.60 14.85
N ASN A 481 -5.06 -17.73 15.44
CA ASN A 481 -5.79 -19.00 15.55
C ASN A 481 -6.10 -19.62 14.18
N TYR A 482 -6.59 -18.82 13.23
CA TYR A 482 -6.93 -19.28 11.88
C TYR A 482 -5.69 -19.82 11.14
N TYR A 483 -4.56 -19.14 11.25
CA TYR A 483 -3.33 -19.60 10.63
C TYR A 483 -2.77 -20.86 11.32
N ASP A 484 -2.83 -20.96 12.65
CA ASP A 484 -2.47 -22.19 13.39
C ASP A 484 -3.33 -23.39 12.98
N GLU A 485 -4.64 -23.18 12.78
CA GLU A 485 -5.55 -24.24 12.35
C GLU A 485 -5.22 -24.75 10.94
N MET A 486 -4.86 -23.84 10.05
CA MET A 486 -4.58 -24.14 8.64
C MET A 486 -3.17 -24.71 8.40
N LEU A 487 -2.17 -24.20 9.13
CA LEU A 487 -0.75 -24.51 8.89
C LEU A 487 -0.15 -25.46 9.93
N GLY A 488 -0.84 -25.66 11.06
CA GLY A 488 -0.35 -26.41 12.21
C GLY A 488 0.03 -25.51 13.39
N GLN A 489 -0.03 -26.07 14.60
CA GLN A 489 0.24 -25.33 15.83
C GLN A 489 1.63 -24.67 15.83
N GLY A 490 1.66 -23.37 16.09
CA GLY A 490 2.90 -22.57 16.16
C GLY A 490 3.26 -21.86 14.85
N MET A 491 2.54 -22.14 13.76
CA MET A 491 2.76 -21.50 12.47
C MET A 491 1.95 -20.20 12.31
N GLY A 492 0.97 -19.94 13.17
CA GLY A 492 0.12 -18.76 13.09
C GLY A 492 0.78 -17.45 13.51
N GLY A 493 1.97 -17.50 14.10
CA GLY A 493 2.70 -16.35 14.61
C GLY A 493 2.23 -15.90 15.99
N ILE A 494 2.41 -14.61 16.32
CA ILE A 494 2.19 -14.06 17.66
C ILE A 494 1.02 -13.09 17.64
N ALA A 495 -0.02 -13.38 18.42
CA ALA A 495 -1.15 -12.47 18.60
C ALA A 495 -0.77 -11.28 19.49
N GLY A 496 -1.25 -10.09 19.15
CA GLY A 496 -0.91 -8.86 19.86
C GLY A 496 0.45 -8.26 19.50
N ALA A 497 1.21 -8.91 18.61
CA ALA A 497 2.44 -8.38 18.03
C ALA A 497 2.18 -7.81 16.63
N ILE A 498 2.98 -6.82 16.24
CA ILE A 498 2.98 -6.25 14.89
C ILE A 498 3.38 -7.33 13.86
N HIS A 499 2.87 -7.25 12.63
CA HIS A 499 3.21 -8.18 11.54
C HIS A 499 4.70 -8.11 11.16
N ASP A 500 5.21 -6.90 11.01
CA ASP A 500 6.63 -6.60 10.83
C ASP A 500 7.09 -5.56 11.87
N PRO A 501 7.63 -5.99 13.02
CA PRO A 501 8.15 -5.08 14.05
C PRO A 501 9.41 -4.31 13.60
N CYS A 502 10.00 -4.69 12.47
CA CYS A 502 11.15 -4.03 11.87
C CYS A 502 10.79 -3.12 10.70
N TYR A 503 9.51 -2.98 10.36
CA TYR A 503 9.04 -2.05 9.34
C TYR A 503 9.61 -0.65 9.55
N HIS A 504 10.36 -0.16 8.55
CA HIS A 504 11.04 1.15 8.56
C HIS A 504 12.10 1.33 9.66
N GLN A 505 12.64 0.23 10.18
CA GLN A 505 13.67 0.22 11.22
C GLN A 505 14.98 -0.35 10.70
N ALA A 506 16.07 -0.05 11.42
CA ALA A 506 17.40 -0.61 11.15
C ALA A 506 17.45 -2.16 11.19
N CYS A 507 16.47 -2.80 11.83
CA CYS A 507 16.40 -4.25 11.92
C CYS A 507 15.68 -4.94 10.74
N ASP A 508 15.20 -4.20 9.73
CA ASP A 508 14.63 -4.81 8.51
C ASP A 508 15.71 -5.39 7.60
N SER A 509 16.40 -6.41 8.11
CA SER A 509 17.50 -7.11 7.48
C SER A 509 17.06 -8.47 6.92
N ILE A 510 17.98 -9.20 6.31
CA ILE A 510 17.71 -10.56 5.83
C ILE A 510 17.24 -11.52 6.94
N GLN A 511 17.52 -11.24 8.21
CA GLN A 511 17.02 -12.01 9.36
C GLN A 511 15.54 -11.77 9.65
N ASN A 512 14.96 -10.68 9.14
CA ASN A 512 13.55 -10.32 9.30
C ASN A 512 12.61 -11.19 8.44
N ILE A 513 13.16 -11.90 7.44
CA ILE A 513 12.38 -12.59 6.41
C ILE A 513 11.88 -13.96 6.89
N ASN A 514 10.56 -14.13 6.90
CA ASN A 514 9.94 -15.45 7.01
C ASN A 514 10.00 -16.17 5.65
N VAL A 515 10.99 -17.04 5.48
CA VAL A 515 11.24 -17.74 4.20
C VAL A 515 10.07 -18.61 3.76
N PHE A 516 9.37 -19.26 4.69
CA PHE A 516 8.18 -20.06 4.36
C PHE A 516 7.07 -19.18 3.78
N ALA A 517 6.76 -18.08 4.44
CA ALA A 517 5.73 -17.16 3.96
C ALA A 517 6.12 -16.55 2.61
N PHE A 518 7.38 -16.11 2.50
CA PHE A 518 7.92 -15.51 1.30
C PHE A 518 7.82 -16.45 0.09
N GLU A 519 8.21 -17.72 0.24
CA GLU A 519 8.05 -18.73 -0.82
C GLU A 519 6.61 -18.80 -1.33
N LYS A 520 5.63 -18.88 -0.42
CA LYS A 520 4.22 -19.01 -0.81
C LYS A 520 3.69 -17.76 -1.49
N MET A 521 4.11 -16.58 -1.05
CA MET A 521 3.75 -15.32 -1.70
C MET A 521 4.35 -15.22 -3.12
N VAL A 522 5.60 -15.64 -3.33
CA VAL A 522 6.21 -15.66 -4.68
C VAL A 522 5.54 -16.70 -5.60
N GLN A 523 5.20 -17.88 -5.07
CA GLN A 523 4.45 -18.90 -5.84
C GLN A 523 3.05 -18.39 -6.23
N ALA A 524 2.36 -17.68 -5.34
CA ALA A 524 1.08 -17.04 -5.63
C ALA A 524 1.21 -15.98 -6.72
N ALA A 525 2.23 -15.13 -6.62
CA ALA A 525 2.55 -14.10 -7.61
C ALA A 525 2.80 -14.71 -9.01
N ALA A 526 3.57 -15.78 -9.07
CA ALA A 526 3.86 -16.53 -10.29
C ALA A 526 2.59 -17.16 -10.89
N TYR A 527 1.77 -17.79 -10.06
CA TYR A 527 0.52 -18.41 -10.49
C TYR A 527 -0.44 -17.38 -11.11
N VAL A 528 -0.66 -16.24 -10.44
CA VAL A 528 -1.59 -15.23 -10.94
C VAL A 528 -1.07 -14.57 -12.21
N LEU A 529 0.24 -14.28 -12.29
CA LEU A 529 0.83 -13.79 -13.53
C LEU A 529 0.56 -14.74 -14.70
N GLU A 530 0.83 -16.04 -14.53
CA GLU A 530 0.57 -17.03 -15.58
C GLU A 530 -0.92 -17.17 -15.88
N TYR A 531 -1.78 -17.22 -14.86
CA TYR A 531 -3.23 -17.31 -15.03
C TYR A 531 -3.78 -16.18 -15.90
N LEU A 532 -3.36 -14.93 -15.64
CA LEU A 532 -3.76 -13.76 -16.42
C LEU A 532 -3.15 -13.81 -17.82
N ALA A 533 -1.88 -14.19 -17.94
CA ALA A 533 -1.18 -14.28 -19.22
C ALA A 533 -1.75 -15.35 -20.17
N ARG A 534 -2.47 -16.34 -19.60
CA ARG A 534 -3.13 -17.45 -20.29
C ARG A 534 -4.61 -17.22 -20.59
N GLN A 535 -5.20 -16.10 -20.16
CA GLN A 535 -6.60 -15.78 -20.51
C GLN A 535 -6.77 -15.63 -22.03
N ASP A 536 -7.89 -16.12 -22.57
CA ASP A 536 -8.19 -15.97 -24.00
C ASP A 536 -8.47 -14.53 -24.42
N ASP A 537 -9.21 -13.81 -23.59
CA ASP A 537 -9.47 -12.36 -23.71
C ASP A 537 -9.32 -11.71 -22.33
N LEU A 538 -8.08 -11.34 -21.99
CA LEU A 538 -7.77 -10.72 -20.71
C LEU A 538 -8.44 -9.35 -20.57
N LYS A 539 -8.49 -8.55 -21.65
CA LYS A 539 -9.08 -7.22 -21.60
C LYS A 539 -10.59 -7.29 -21.36
N GLY A 540 -11.32 -8.14 -22.08
CA GLY A 540 -12.75 -8.35 -21.84
C GLY A 540 -13.03 -8.96 -20.47
N TRP A 541 -12.15 -9.85 -19.98
CA TRP A 541 -12.27 -10.40 -18.63
C TRP A 541 -12.06 -9.35 -17.54
N LEU A 542 -11.06 -8.47 -17.67
CA LEU A 542 -10.77 -7.41 -16.71
C LEU A 542 -11.81 -6.28 -16.75
N TYR A 543 -12.29 -5.92 -17.94
CA TYR A 543 -13.17 -4.78 -18.19
C TYR A 543 -14.48 -5.24 -18.87
N PRO A 544 -15.35 -6.01 -18.17
CA PRO A 544 -16.54 -6.62 -18.78
C PRO A 544 -17.55 -5.59 -19.30
N GLU A 545 -17.53 -4.37 -18.78
CA GLU A 545 -18.38 -3.25 -19.21
C GLU A 545 -17.68 -2.34 -20.24
N GLY A 546 -16.49 -2.75 -20.70
CA GLY A 546 -15.62 -1.95 -21.54
C GLY A 546 -14.69 -1.05 -20.73
N ARG A 547 -13.59 -0.65 -21.37
CA ARG A 547 -12.61 0.26 -20.80
C ARG A 547 -12.63 1.57 -21.56
N SER A 548 -12.93 2.66 -20.87
CA SER A 548 -12.82 4.01 -21.42
C SER A 548 -11.74 4.76 -20.65
N LEU A 549 -10.57 4.88 -21.27
CA LEU A 549 -9.54 5.81 -20.82
C LEU A 549 -9.87 7.16 -21.45
N GLY A 550 -10.73 7.91 -20.77
CA GLY A 550 -11.27 9.15 -21.30
C GLY A 550 -10.35 10.35 -21.08
N LEU A 551 -9.86 10.93 -22.19
CA LEU A 551 -9.52 12.35 -22.32
C LEU A 551 -10.79 13.21 -22.06
N LYS A 552 -11.25 13.35 -20.81
CA LYS A 552 -12.32 14.30 -20.45
C LYS A 552 -12.04 15.00 -19.11
N ASN A 553 -12.07 16.34 -19.20
CA ASN A 553 -11.96 17.36 -18.17
C ASN A 553 -10.57 17.60 -17.54
N ARG A 554 -9.91 18.65 -18.05
CA ARG A 554 -8.76 19.37 -17.45
C ARG A 554 -9.06 20.02 -16.08
N LEU A 555 -10.08 19.59 -15.35
CA LEU A 555 -10.54 20.24 -14.12
C LEU A 555 -11.05 19.21 -13.10
N SER A 556 -10.22 18.24 -12.74
CA SER A 556 -10.14 17.67 -11.39
C SER A 556 -9.04 16.61 -11.39
N GLN A 557 -7.77 17.03 -11.24
CA GLN A 557 -6.73 16.09 -10.82
C GLN A 557 -7.08 15.66 -9.40
N ARG A 558 -7.60 14.45 -9.23
CA ARG A 558 -7.70 13.80 -7.91
C ARG A 558 -6.95 12.50 -8.02
N LYS A 559 -5.75 12.52 -7.47
CA LYS A 559 -4.73 11.49 -7.60
C LYS A 559 -4.84 10.54 -6.41
N TYR A 560 -4.49 9.28 -6.64
CA TYR A 560 -3.88 8.49 -5.59
C TYR A 560 -2.49 9.07 -5.36
N ASN A 561 -2.34 9.97 -4.40
CA ASN A 561 -1.05 10.60 -4.12
C ASN A 561 -0.68 10.48 -2.65
N SER A 562 0.52 9.91 -2.47
CA SER A 562 1.41 9.82 -1.32
C SER A 562 0.82 9.32 0.01
N ILE A 563 1.08 8.03 0.32
CA ILE A 563 1.84 7.47 1.48
C ILE A 563 1.69 8.10 2.87
N ASN A 564 1.48 9.40 3.00
CA ASN A 564 1.81 10.17 4.19
C ASN A 564 0.93 9.94 5.43
N GLU A 565 -0.09 9.08 5.38
CA GLU A 565 -0.91 8.80 6.58
C GLU A 565 -0.25 7.81 7.56
N TYR A 566 0.74 7.03 7.12
CA TYR A 566 1.19 5.85 7.89
C TYR A 566 2.69 5.73 8.17
N PHE A 567 3.57 6.40 7.43
CA PHE A 567 5.01 6.26 7.62
C PHE A 567 5.52 7.25 8.67
N GLY A 568 5.20 7.01 9.94
CA GLY A 568 5.69 7.79 11.08
C GLY A 568 7.19 7.63 11.33
N MET A 569 8.04 8.12 10.42
CA MET A 569 9.49 7.94 10.45
C MET A 569 10.26 9.04 11.21
N PRO A 570 10.92 8.77 12.34
CA PRO A 570 11.89 9.71 12.88
C PRO A 570 13.14 9.75 11.96
N TYR A 571 13.29 10.82 11.19
CA TYR A 571 14.54 11.12 10.48
C TYR A 571 15.45 11.95 11.39
N LEU A 572 16.70 11.50 11.55
CA LEU A 572 17.79 12.19 12.23
C LEU A 572 18.54 13.15 11.31
#